data_AF-A0A0A9EBM5-F1
#
_entry.id   AF-A0A0A9EBM5-F1
#
_cell.length_a   1.000
_cell.length_b   1.000
_cell.length_c   1.000
_cell.angle_alpha   90.00
_cell.angle_beta   90.00
_cell.angle_gamma   90.00
#
_symmetry.space_group_name_H-M   'P 1'
#
loop_
_entity.id
_entity.type
_entity.pdbx_description
1 polymer ?
#
loop_
_entity_poly.entity_id
_entity_poly.type
_entity_poly.pdbx_seq_one_letter_code
_entity_poly.pdbx_strand_id
1 'polypeptide(L)'
;MDIERDAYNKAGELLSLSLNEWAKTLVVSSSLHPVWVEVLGDPLLRRLLLRFIFCRAAHSLFKATNHKAEFLPTCMPPLPESVDAGSMLSQSCVMRVASFFGAASQFSFAELTTWPDADTEGAVVKEPVHVTAGDSDMTRSSTSSF
;
A
#
# COMPACT_ATOMS: atom_id res chain seq x y z
N MET A 1 3.95 24.52 16.50
CA MET A 1 4.00 25.27 15.23
C MET A 1 5.12 24.78 14.31
N ASP A 2 6.35 24.56 14.77
CA ASP A 2 7.43 24.00 13.91
C ASP A 2 7.35 22.49 13.70
N ILE A 3 7.08 21.71 14.76
CA ILE A 3 6.95 20.25 14.70
C ILE A 3 5.80 19.83 13.76
N GLU A 4 4.69 20.56 13.76
CA GLU A 4 3.56 20.32 12.85
C GLU A 4 3.93 20.63 11.41
N ARG A 5 4.65 21.74 11.17
CA ARG A 5 5.15 22.12 9.84
C ARG A 5 6.10 21.07 9.28
N ASP A 6 7.00 20.52 10.09
CA ASP A 6 7.91 19.45 9.67
C ASP A 6 7.16 18.16 9.33
N ALA A 7 6.12 17.83 10.10
CA ALA A 7 5.24 16.70 9.78
C ALA A 7 4.51 16.90 8.44
N TYR A 8 3.96 18.08 8.20
CA TYR A 8 3.32 18.40 6.92
C TYR A 8 4.29 18.39 5.74
N ASN A 9 5.52 18.86 5.93
CA ASN A 9 6.55 18.81 4.89
C ASN A 9 6.89 17.35 4.52
N LYS A 10 7.10 16.49 5.52
CA LYS A 10 7.34 15.05 5.31
C LYS A 10 6.17 14.37 4.61
N ALA A 11 4.94 14.65 5.03
CA ALA A 11 3.75 14.14 4.33
C ALA A 11 3.68 14.63 2.88
N GLY A 12 4.05 15.89 2.64
CA GLY A 12 4.16 16.49 1.32
C GLY A 12 5.20 15.80 0.43
N GLU A 13 6.34 15.41 0.99
CA GLU A 13 7.36 14.61 0.29
C GLU A 13 6.84 13.22 -0.07
N LEU A 14 6.20 12.52 0.88
CA LEU A 14 5.59 11.22 0.66
C LEU A 14 4.53 11.26 -0.46
N LEU A 15 3.68 12.27 -0.44
CA LEU A 15 2.68 12.50 -1.49
C LEU A 15 3.36 12.80 -2.82
N SER A 16 4.37 13.67 -2.84
CA SER A 16 5.08 14.07 -4.05
C SER A 16 5.75 12.89 -4.78
N LEU A 17 6.29 11.92 -4.04
CA LEU A 17 6.80 10.67 -4.62
C LEU A 17 5.69 9.92 -5.37
N SER A 18 4.51 9.76 -4.76
CA SER A 18 3.37 9.12 -5.41
C SER A 18 2.83 9.91 -6.60
N LEU A 19 2.80 11.25 -6.54
CA LEU A 19 2.40 12.08 -7.68
C LEU A 19 3.32 11.85 -8.88
N ASN A 20 4.62 11.74 -8.64
CA ASN A 20 5.59 11.47 -9.69
C ASN A 20 5.41 10.09 -10.31
N GLU A 21 5.14 9.07 -9.49
CA GLU A 21 4.85 7.72 -10.00
C GLU A 21 3.57 7.68 -10.84
N TRP A 22 2.47 8.32 -10.39
CA TRP A 22 1.27 8.45 -11.23
C TRP A 22 1.57 9.17 -12.55
N ALA A 23 2.36 10.24 -12.54
CA ALA A 23 2.74 10.94 -13.77
C ALA A 23 3.47 10.01 -14.74
N LYS A 24 4.46 9.24 -14.27
CA LYS A 24 5.16 8.25 -15.08
C LYS A 24 4.20 7.17 -15.62
N THR A 25 3.35 6.61 -14.75
CA THR A 25 2.37 5.59 -15.11
C THR A 25 1.39 6.08 -16.18
N LEU A 26 0.95 7.34 -16.10
CA LEU A 26 0.08 7.93 -17.12
C LEU A 26 0.81 8.10 -18.45
N VAL A 27 2.04 8.65 -18.42
CA VAL A 27 2.82 8.90 -19.66
C VAL A 27 3.10 7.61 -20.44
N VAL A 28 3.29 6.47 -19.77
CA VAL A 28 3.54 5.18 -20.43
C VAL A 28 2.25 4.38 -20.74
N SER A 29 1.09 4.89 -20.34
CA SER A 29 -0.19 4.18 -20.53
C SER A 29 -0.66 4.25 -21.98
N SER A 30 -0.84 3.08 -22.60
CA SER A 30 -1.37 2.97 -23.97
C SER A 30 -2.86 3.31 -24.08
N SER A 31 -3.59 3.34 -22.97
CA SER A 31 -5.01 3.70 -22.90
C SER A 31 -5.25 5.15 -22.48
N LEU A 32 -4.19 5.97 -22.36
CA LEU A 32 -4.33 7.37 -22.00
C LEU A 32 -4.95 8.15 -23.17
N HIS A 33 -6.09 8.79 -22.91
CA HIS A 33 -6.72 9.67 -23.89
C HIS A 33 -5.80 10.87 -24.24
N PRO A 34 -5.66 11.29 -25.51
CA PRO A 34 -4.74 12.35 -25.93
C PRO A 34 -4.88 13.68 -25.17
N VAL A 35 -6.10 14.07 -24.77
CA VAL A 35 -6.31 15.28 -23.95
C VAL A 35 -5.52 15.26 -22.64
N TRP A 36 -5.31 14.07 -22.05
CA TRP A 36 -4.52 13.93 -20.85
C TRP A 36 -3.03 14.11 -21.11
N VAL A 37 -2.55 13.86 -22.32
CA VAL A 37 -1.16 14.17 -22.74
C VAL A 37 -0.93 15.68 -22.70
N GLU A 38 -1.87 16.46 -23.26
CA GLU A 38 -1.81 17.93 -23.23
C GLU A 38 -1.86 18.47 -21.79
N VAL A 39 -2.77 17.93 -20.97
CA VAL A 39 -2.88 18.28 -19.54
C VAL A 39 -1.60 17.94 -18.78
N LEU A 40 -0.97 16.81 -19.07
CA LEU A 40 0.32 16.44 -18.49
C LEU A 40 1.47 17.29 -19.04
N GLY A 41 1.33 17.91 -20.21
CA GLY A 41 2.30 18.87 -20.76
C GLY A 41 2.34 20.19 -19.99
N ASP A 42 1.19 20.66 -19.51
CA ASP A 42 1.08 21.90 -18.73
C ASP A 42 1.42 21.70 -17.23
N PRO A 43 2.35 22.47 -16.63
CA PRO A 43 2.75 22.28 -15.23
C PRO A 43 1.63 22.46 -14.19
N LEU A 44 0.71 23.39 -14.44
CA LEU A 44 -0.38 23.69 -13.52
C LEU A 44 -1.48 22.63 -13.63
N LEU A 45 -1.87 22.28 -14.84
CA LEU A 45 -2.89 21.26 -15.10
C LEU A 45 -2.40 19.87 -14.69
N ARG A 46 -1.13 19.54 -14.94
CA ARG A 46 -0.50 18.31 -14.44
C ARG A 46 -0.63 18.21 -12.92
N ARG A 47 -0.28 19.28 -12.20
CA ARG A 47 -0.37 19.30 -10.73
C ARG A 47 -1.81 19.14 -10.25
N LEU A 48 -2.76 19.77 -10.93
CA LEU A 48 -4.18 19.65 -10.63
C LEU A 48 -4.68 18.22 -10.86
N LEU A 49 -4.33 17.60 -11.98
CA LEU A 49 -4.71 16.23 -12.32
C LEU A 49 -4.17 15.20 -11.30
N LEU A 50 -2.90 15.31 -10.93
CA LEU A 50 -2.28 14.37 -9.98
C LEU A 50 -2.91 14.49 -8.57
N ARG A 51 -3.26 15.72 -8.15
CA ARG A 51 -4.02 15.94 -6.92
C ARG A 51 -5.45 15.43 -7.01
N PHE A 52 -6.09 15.58 -8.17
CA PHE A 52 -7.42 15.01 -8.42
C PHE A 52 -7.40 13.48 -8.26
N ILE A 53 -6.38 12.79 -8.82
CA ILE A 53 -6.20 11.34 -8.68
C ILE A 53 -6.08 10.96 -7.20
N PHE A 54 -5.25 11.68 -6.43
CA PHE A 54 -5.15 11.47 -4.98
C PHE A 54 -6.49 11.60 -4.27
N CYS A 55 -7.21 12.71 -4.50
CA CYS A 55 -8.50 12.95 -3.86
C CYS A 55 -9.52 11.87 -4.22
N ARG A 56 -9.57 11.46 -5.49
CA ARG A 56 -10.45 10.39 -5.95
C ARG A 56 -10.14 9.07 -5.27
N ALA A 57 -8.87 8.69 -5.17
CA ALA A 57 -8.43 7.48 -4.48
C ALA A 57 -8.77 7.53 -2.99
N ALA A 58 -8.46 8.63 -2.31
CA ALA A 58 -8.77 8.80 -0.89
C ALA A 58 -10.27 8.71 -0.61
N HIS A 59 -11.10 9.41 -1.39
CA HIS A 59 -12.56 9.35 -1.25
C HIS A 59 -13.13 7.96 -1.51
N SER A 60 -12.63 7.25 -2.52
CA SER A 60 -13.07 5.90 -2.85
C SER A 60 -12.75 4.88 -1.74
N LEU A 61 -11.61 5.05 -1.06
CA LEU A 61 -11.14 4.14 -0.01
C LEU A 61 -11.68 4.52 1.37
N PHE A 62 -12.16 5.75 1.56
CA PHE A 62 -12.63 6.24 2.85
C PHE A 62 -13.92 5.53 3.30
N LYS A 63 -13.90 4.89 4.46
CA LYS A 63 -14.99 4.00 4.93
C LYS A 63 -16.36 4.66 5.01
N ALA A 64 -16.44 5.95 5.35
CA ALA A 64 -17.74 6.63 5.51
C ALA A 64 -18.45 6.89 4.17
N THR A 65 -17.68 6.95 3.07
CA THR A 65 -18.15 7.29 1.72
C THR A 65 -17.85 6.20 0.69
N ASN A 66 -17.17 5.12 1.07
CA ASN A 66 -16.87 4.03 0.15
C ASN A 66 -18.17 3.47 -0.44
N HIS A 67 -18.10 3.01 -1.70
CA HIS A 67 -19.24 2.49 -2.47
C HIS A 67 -20.39 3.47 -2.76
N LYS A 68 -20.28 4.74 -2.34
CA LYS A 68 -21.27 5.78 -2.64
C LYS A 68 -20.78 6.63 -3.80
N ALA A 69 -21.30 6.36 -5.00
CA ALA A 69 -20.87 7.00 -6.23
C ALA A 69 -21.05 8.53 -6.21
N GLU A 70 -22.02 9.05 -5.45
CA GLU A 70 -22.28 10.48 -5.31
C GLU A 70 -21.14 11.26 -4.63
N PHE A 71 -20.26 10.59 -3.89
CA PHE A 71 -19.09 11.20 -3.25
C PHE A 71 -17.79 10.99 -4.03
N LEU A 72 -17.85 10.29 -5.17
CA LEU A 72 -16.66 9.97 -5.97
C LEU A 72 -16.50 11.00 -7.10
N PRO A 73 -15.45 11.83 -7.09
CA PRO A 73 -15.24 12.79 -8.15
C PRO A 73 -14.92 12.08 -9.48
N THR A 74 -15.67 12.42 -10.52
CA THR A 74 -15.49 11.91 -11.89
C THR A 74 -14.78 12.92 -12.78
N CYS A 75 -14.07 12.45 -13.81
CA CYS A 75 -13.47 13.28 -14.85
C CYS A 75 -13.86 12.76 -16.24
N MET A 76 -13.89 13.65 -17.23
CA MET A 76 -14.13 13.31 -18.63
C MET A 76 -12.98 13.86 -19.48
N PRO A 77 -12.33 13.03 -20.30
CA PRO A 77 -12.53 11.57 -20.46
C PRO A 77 -12.07 10.77 -19.22
N PRO A 78 -12.50 9.52 -19.02
CA PRO A 78 -12.05 8.73 -17.88
C PRO A 78 -10.52 8.57 -17.87
N LEU A 79 -9.95 8.43 -16.67
CA LEU A 79 -8.53 8.11 -16.51
C LEU A 79 -8.31 6.59 -16.60
N PRO A 80 -7.11 6.13 -17.00
CA PRO A 80 -6.79 4.70 -17.06
C PRO A 80 -6.93 3.99 -15.70
N GLU A 81 -7.21 2.69 -15.72
CA GLU A 81 -7.31 1.83 -14.53
C GLU A 81 -6.02 1.79 -13.70
N SER A 82 -4.87 2.03 -14.33
CA SER A 82 -3.55 2.04 -13.66
C SER A 82 -3.45 3.11 -12.56
N VAL A 83 -4.28 4.16 -12.62
CA VAL A 83 -4.38 5.21 -11.60
C VAL A 83 -5.73 5.22 -10.88
N ASP A 84 -6.53 4.16 -11.04
CA ASP A 84 -7.78 4.03 -10.31
C ASP A 84 -7.56 3.80 -8.81
N ALA A 85 -8.58 4.05 -7.99
CA ALA A 85 -8.54 3.80 -6.56
C ALA A 85 -8.25 2.33 -6.20
N GLY A 86 -8.67 1.39 -7.04
CA GLY A 86 -8.37 -0.04 -6.88
C GLY A 86 -6.92 -0.41 -7.19
N SER A 87 -6.16 0.46 -7.87
CA SER A 87 -4.79 0.14 -8.29
C SER A 87 -3.85 0.08 -7.08
N MET A 88 -2.88 -0.83 -7.13
CA MET A 88 -1.87 -0.98 -6.07
C MET A 88 -1.11 0.33 -5.81
N LEU A 89 -0.87 1.10 -6.88
CA LEU A 89 -0.19 2.40 -6.80
C LEU A 89 -1.01 3.40 -5.97
N SER A 90 -2.32 3.48 -6.21
CA SER A 90 -3.22 4.38 -5.49
C SER A 90 -3.45 3.94 -4.05
N GLN A 91 -3.72 2.65 -3.83
CA GLN A 91 -3.87 2.06 -2.50
C GLN A 91 -2.64 2.33 -1.63
N SER A 92 -1.44 2.08 -2.17
CA SER A 92 -0.17 2.28 -1.44
C SER A 92 0.08 3.75 -1.10
N CYS A 93 -0.24 4.67 -2.00
CA CYS A 93 -0.14 6.10 -1.74
C CYS A 93 -1.02 6.51 -0.55
N VAL A 94 -2.32 6.18 -0.63
CA VAL A 94 -3.30 6.54 0.40
C VAL A 94 -2.95 5.87 1.72
N MET A 95 -2.53 4.60 1.71
CA MET A 95 -2.07 3.89 2.91
C MET A 95 -0.87 4.60 3.55
N ARG A 96 0.16 4.95 2.78
CA ARG A 96 1.36 5.59 3.33
C ARG A 96 1.05 6.94 3.97
N VAL A 97 0.26 7.77 3.29
CA VAL A 97 -0.14 9.09 3.80
C VAL A 97 -1.06 8.94 5.01
N ALA A 98 -2.05 8.04 4.97
CA ALA A 98 -2.97 7.82 6.08
C ALA A 98 -2.25 7.24 7.30
N SER A 99 -1.34 6.29 7.13
CA SER A 99 -0.53 5.73 8.21
C SER A 99 0.37 6.78 8.85
N PHE A 100 0.97 7.67 8.05
CA PHE A 100 1.77 8.79 8.56
C PHE A 100 0.96 9.69 9.50
N PHE A 101 -0.33 9.91 9.22
CA PHE A 101 -1.25 10.68 10.06
C PHE A 101 -2.01 9.84 11.11
N GLY A 102 -1.72 8.54 11.26
CA GLY A 102 -2.46 7.67 12.18
C GLY A 102 -3.94 7.44 11.81
N ALA A 103 -4.31 7.70 10.55
CA ALA A 103 -5.67 7.65 10.04
C ALA A 103 -5.95 6.42 9.15
N ALA A 104 -5.00 5.49 9.00
CA ALA A 104 -5.14 4.33 8.12
C ALA A 104 -6.39 3.47 8.41
N SER A 105 -6.80 3.38 9.69
CA SER A 105 -8.00 2.64 10.11
C SER A 105 -9.31 3.20 9.53
N GLN A 106 -9.30 4.45 9.03
CA GLN A 106 -10.46 5.09 8.40
C GLN A 106 -10.66 4.70 6.93
N PHE A 107 -9.71 3.96 6.33
CA PHE A 107 -9.74 3.55 4.94
C PHE A 107 -9.89 2.03 4.81
N SER A 108 -10.50 1.58 3.72
CA SER A 108 -10.64 0.18 3.35
C SER A 108 -9.66 -0.18 2.23
N PHE A 109 -8.54 -0.80 2.60
CA PHE A 109 -7.52 -1.26 1.65
C PHE A 109 -7.74 -2.73 1.26
N ALA A 110 -7.27 -3.13 0.07
CA ALA A 110 -7.26 -4.54 -0.33
C ALA A 110 -6.18 -5.32 0.45
N GLU A 111 -6.46 -6.57 0.85
CA GLU A 111 -5.57 -7.40 1.70
C GLU A 111 -4.13 -7.58 1.17
N LEU A 112 -3.91 -7.44 -0.14
CA LEU A 112 -2.59 -7.65 -0.76
C LEU A 112 -1.60 -6.47 -0.62
N THR A 113 -1.96 -5.39 0.08
CA THR A 113 -1.09 -4.21 0.22
C THR A 113 -0.23 -4.22 1.49
N THR A 114 0.05 -5.38 2.11
CA THR A 114 0.97 -5.45 3.24
C THR A 114 2.37 -5.05 2.80
N TRP A 115 2.80 -3.86 3.21
CA TRP A 115 4.20 -3.45 3.13
C TRP A 115 4.99 -4.18 4.23
N PRO A 116 6.22 -4.65 3.95
CA PRO A 116 7.08 -5.14 5.01
C PRO A 116 7.42 -3.97 5.93
N ASP A 117 7.18 -4.14 7.24
CA ASP A 117 7.62 -3.20 8.24
C ASP A 117 9.14 -3.01 8.11
N ALA A 118 9.57 -1.75 7.98
CA ALA A 118 10.98 -1.40 8.12
C ALA A 118 11.36 -1.56 9.60
N ASP A 119 12.24 -2.51 9.85
CA ASP A 119 13.05 -2.75 11.05
C ASP A 119 12.32 -3.17 12.35
N THR A 120 12.37 -4.47 12.62
CA THR A 120 12.51 -4.97 14.00
C THR A 120 13.68 -5.96 14.00
N GLU A 121 14.90 -5.43 14.12
CA GLU A 121 16.04 -6.19 14.59
C GLU A 121 15.80 -6.63 16.03
N GLY A 122 15.92 -7.93 16.30
CA GLY A 122 16.17 -8.47 17.63
C GLY A 122 14.97 -9.04 18.38
N ALA A 123 14.59 -10.29 18.06
CA ALA A 123 14.00 -11.19 19.05
C ALA A 123 14.40 -12.64 18.76
N VAL A 124 15.41 -13.07 19.49
CA VAL A 124 15.93 -14.43 19.70
C VAL A 124 14.87 -15.52 19.57
N VAL A 125 15.08 -16.44 18.62
CA VAL A 125 14.41 -17.75 18.59
C VAL A 125 14.87 -18.53 19.83
N LYS A 126 13.98 -18.72 20.80
CA LYS A 126 14.13 -19.79 21.79
C LYS A 126 13.34 -20.99 21.29
N GLU A 127 14.04 -22.01 20.81
CA GLU A 127 13.44 -23.34 20.57
C GLU A 127 12.89 -23.91 21.89
N PRO A 128 11.74 -24.61 21.87
CA PRO A 128 11.28 -25.36 23.02
C PRO A 128 12.10 -26.65 23.13
N VAL A 129 12.80 -26.78 24.26
CA VAL A 129 13.47 -28.00 24.70
C VAL A 129 12.43 -29.11 24.85
N HIS A 130 12.50 -30.12 23.99
CA HIS A 130 11.74 -31.35 24.12
C HIS A 130 12.39 -32.20 25.23
N VAL A 131 11.77 -32.23 26.41
CA VAL A 131 12.14 -33.16 27.49
C VAL A 131 11.32 -34.43 27.32
N THR A 132 11.96 -35.53 26.95
CA THR A 132 11.48 -36.88 27.27
C THR A 132 12.61 -37.62 27.99
N ALA A 133 12.43 -37.79 29.30
CA ALA A 133 13.13 -38.79 30.11
C ALA A 133 12.98 -40.16 29.42
N GLY A 134 14.03 -40.95 29.19
CA GLY A 134 14.77 -41.70 30.21
C GLY A 134 13.95 -42.95 30.57
N ASP A 135 14.42 -44.19 30.54
CA ASP A 135 15.72 -44.81 30.29
C ASP A 135 15.48 -46.34 30.24
N SER A 136 16.54 -47.12 30.00
CA SER A 136 16.77 -48.52 30.36
C SER A 136 16.44 -49.67 29.37
N ASP A 137 17.47 -49.98 28.59
CA ASP A 137 18.28 -51.21 28.58
C ASP A 137 17.67 -52.62 28.40
N MET A 138 18.11 -53.24 27.30
CA MET A 138 18.95 -54.46 27.22
C MET A 138 18.38 -55.80 27.73
N THR A 139 18.15 -56.77 26.81
CA THR A 139 18.81 -58.11 26.81
C THR A 139 18.33 -59.08 25.70
N ARG A 140 19.31 -59.60 24.94
CA ARG A 140 19.59 -61.01 24.55
C ARG A 140 18.67 -61.88 23.66
N SER A 141 19.32 -62.35 22.58
CA SER A 141 19.47 -63.75 22.10
C SER A 141 18.45 -64.40 21.15
N SER A 142 18.97 -64.72 19.96
CA SER A 142 18.80 -65.87 19.05
C SER A 142 17.61 -66.85 19.17
N THR A 143 16.94 -67.17 18.04
CA THR A 143 16.92 -68.52 17.39
C THR A 143 16.00 -68.60 16.16
N SER A 144 16.18 -69.69 15.39
CA SER A 144 15.85 -69.99 13.98
C SER A 144 14.39 -70.27 13.57
N SER A 145 14.21 -70.40 12.24
CA SER A 145 13.22 -71.20 11.46
C SER A 145 11.81 -70.59 11.37
N PHE A 146 11.14 -70.49 10.22
CA PHE A 146 11.10 -71.30 8.98
C PHE A 146 11.13 -70.44 7.71
#